data_AF-A0A7S1GFF2-F1
#
_entry.id   AF-A0A7S1GFF2-F1
#
_cell.length_a   1.000
_cell.length_b   1.000
_cell.length_c   1.000
_cell.angle_alpha   90.00
_cell.angle_beta   90.00
_cell.angle_gamma   90.00
#
_symmetry.space_group_name_H-M   'P 1'
#
loop_
_entity.id
_entity.type
_entity.pdbx_description
1 polymer ?
#
loop_
_entity_poly.entity_id
_entity_poly.type
_entity_poly.pdbx_seq_one_letter_code
_entity_poly.pdbx_strand_id
1 'polypeptide(L)'
;LSVLSSQEVDLHVGRVVDGFWGLEGAEVLQNWDAMVSCAQADDFASESDSPDEDRLLLLSLIAECVERQCKGADAALVRPKGFQGRPNAEDASANKRCTEQVARALPALFAKYASEPKALASLSRIPRLLHLPTFRAGK
;
A
#
# COMPACT_ATOMS: atom_id res chain seq x y z
N LEU A 1 -2.98 -4.18 -28.61
CA LEU A 1 -2.14 -3.56 -27.57
C LEU A 1 -1.94 -4.61 -26.50
N SER A 2 -0.69 -4.93 -26.15
CA SER A 2 -0.35 -6.04 -25.26
C SER A 2 -0.99 -5.81 -23.89
N VAL A 3 -1.84 -6.73 -23.44
CA VAL A 3 -2.38 -6.72 -22.07
C VAL A 3 -1.21 -7.03 -21.14
N LEU A 4 -0.74 -6.03 -20.40
CA LEU A 4 0.31 -6.23 -19.39
C LEU A 4 -0.17 -7.26 -18.37
N SER A 5 0.72 -8.17 -17.99
CA SER A 5 0.48 -9.08 -16.88
C SER A 5 0.38 -8.32 -15.56
N SER A 6 -0.33 -8.87 -14.57
CA SER A 6 -0.45 -8.25 -13.24
C SER A 6 0.90 -7.91 -12.60
N GLN A 7 1.91 -8.75 -12.85
CA GLN A 7 3.28 -8.51 -12.38
C GLN A 7 3.97 -7.35 -13.09
N GLU A 8 3.73 -7.16 -14.38
CA GLU A 8 4.26 -6.01 -15.11
C GLU A 8 3.60 -4.72 -14.63
N VAL A 9 2.30 -4.73 -14.34
CA VAL A 9 1.61 -3.58 -13.76
C VAL A 9 2.22 -3.22 -12.41
N ASP A 10 2.33 -4.18 -11.50
CA ASP A 10 2.94 -3.98 -10.18
C ASP A 10 4.37 -3.41 -10.28
N LEU A 11 5.19 -3.92 -11.21
CA LEU A 11 6.55 -3.42 -11.43
C LEU A 11 6.56 -1.94 -11.86
N HIS A 12 5.68 -1.54 -12.77
CA HIS A 12 5.62 -0.16 -13.24
C HIS A 12 5.06 0.77 -12.15
N VAL A 13 4.03 0.33 -11.44
CA VAL A 13 3.47 1.07 -10.30
C VAL A 13 4.51 1.25 -9.21
N GLY A 14 5.28 0.22 -8.87
CA GLY A 14 6.36 0.31 -7.88
C GLY A 14 7.42 1.36 -8.25
N ARG A 15 7.81 1.43 -9.53
CA ARG A 15 8.73 2.47 -10.03
C ARG A 15 8.14 3.88 -9.91
N VAL A 16 6.84 4.02 -10.17
CA VAL A 16 6.12 5.30 -9.98
C VAL A 16 6.14 5.68 -8.50
N VAL A 17 5.72 4.78 -7.61
CA VAL A 17 5.73 5.03 -6.16
C VAL A 17 7.11 5.46 -5.69
N ASP A 18 8.16 4.72 -6.06
CA ASP A 18 9.54 5.04 -5.69
C ASP A 18 10.00 6.41 -6.23
N GLY A 19 9.65 6.74 -7.47
CA GLY A 19 10.03 8.02 -8.10
C GLY A 19 9.39 9.23 -7.43
N PHE A 20 8.16 9.09 -6.91
CA PHE A 20 7.46 10.15 -6.20
C PHE A 20 7.72 10.12 -4.69
N TRP A 21 8.30 9.05 -4.16
CA TRP A 21 8.52 8.91 -2.71
C TRP A 21 9.58 9.90 -2.20
N GLY A 22 9.13 10.90 -1.43
CA GLY A 22 9.99 11.93 -0.86
C GLY A 22 10.10 13.21 -1.70
N LEU A 23 9.35 13.32 -2.79
CA LEU A 23 9.12 14.58 -3.48
C LEU A 23 8.07 15.43 -2.74
N GLU A 24 8.03 16.72 -3.05
CA GLU A 24 6.94 17.59 -2.59
C GLU A 24 5.60 17.03 -3.07
N GLY A 25 4.64 16.86 -2.13
CA GLY A 25 3.36 16.22 -2.41
C GLY A 25 3.31 14.69 -2.22
N ALA A 26 4.41 14.04 -1.81
CA ALA A 26 4.41 12.59 -1.50
C ALA A 26 3.44 12.19 -0.38
N GLU A 27 2.92 13.16 0.39
CA GLU A 27 1.85 12.96 1.37
C GLU A 27 0.60 12.31 0.76
N VAL A 28 0.35 12.54 -0.55
CA VAL A 28 -0.77 11.91 -1.26
C VAL A 28 -0.63 10.38 -1.30
N LEU A 29 0.60 9.87 -1.46
CA LEU A 29 0.91 8.43 -1.47
C LEU A 29 0.85 7.81 -0.07
N GLN A 30 0.75 8.64 0.96
CA GLN A 30 0.64 8.23 2.37
C GLN A 30 -0.75 8.52 2.95
N ASN A 31 -1.70 8.99 2.12
CA ASN A 31 -3.08 9.17 2.54
C ASN A 31 -3.85 7.85 2.47
N TRP A 32 -3.54 6.95 3.41
CA TRP A 32 -4.11 5.60 3.49
C TRP A 32 -5.63 5.60 3.57
N ASP A 33 -6.20 6.56 4.30
CA ASP A 33 -7.65 6.67 4.49
C ASP A 33 -8.36 6.97 3.18
N ALA A 34 -7.84 7.93 2.40
CA ALA A 34 -8.38 8.25 1.08
C ALA A 34 -8.21 7.06 0.12
N MET A 35 -7.02 6.47 0.03
CA MET A 35 -6.77 5.36 -0.88
C MET A 35 -7.68 4.16 -0.59
N VAL A 36 -7.81 3.77 0.69
CA VAL A 36 -8.71 2.71 1.12
C VAL A 36 -10.17 3.06 0.85
N SER A 37 -10.59 4.28 1.17
CA SER A 37 -11.97 4.72 0.96
C SER A 37 -12.34 4.69 -0.53
N CYS A 38 -11.44 5.13 -1.41
CA CYS A 38 -11.61 5.03 -2.85
C CYS A 38 -11.70 3.57 -3.31
N ALA A 39 -10.87 2.67 -2.78
CA ALA A 39 -10.93 1.25 -3.12
C ALA A 39 -12.20 0.56 -2.57
N GLN A 40 -12.81 1.11 -1.52
CA GLN A 40 -14.07 0.61 -0.95
C GLN A 40 -15.31 1.22 -1.59
N ALA A 41 -15.21 2.39 -2.24
CA ALA A 41 -16.35 3.07 -2.84
C ALA A 41 -17.03 2.23 -3.92
N ASP A 42 -18.35 2.12 -3.88
CA ASP A 42 -19.13 1.45 -4.94
C ASP A 42 -19.16 2.30 -6.21
N ASP A 43 -19.37 3.61 -6.04
CA ASP A 43 -19.25 4.62 -7.08
C ASP A 43 -17.79 5.07 -7.20
N PHE A 44 -16.95 4.19 -7.74
CA PHE A 44 -15.60 4.56 -8.13
C PHE A 44 -15.72 5.56 -9.29
N ALA A 45 -15.61 6.84 -8.97
CA ALA A 45 -15.65 7.93 -9.94
C ALA A 45 -14.39 7.88 -10.81
N SER A 46 -14.43 7.03 -11.82
CA SER A 46 -13.46 7.04 -12.91
C SER A 46 -14.09 7.74 -14.11
N GLU A 47 -13.33 8.69 -14.68
CA GLU A 47 -13.63 9.30 -15.97
C GLU A 47 -13.06 8.47 -17.13
N SER A 48 -12.43 7.32 -16.85
CA SER A 48 -11.81 6.47 -17.86
C SER A 48 -12.79 5.51 -18.51
N ASP A 49 -12.44 5.07 -19.71
CA ASP A 49 -13.17 4.04 -20.46
C ASP A 49 -13.09 2.64 -19.81
N SER A 50 -12.19 2.44 -18.82
CA SER A 50 -11.96 1.17 -18.14
C SER A 50 -11.91 1.29 -16.60
N PRO A 51 -13.04 1.59 -15.93
CA PRO A 51 -13.11 1.81 -14.48
C PRO A 51 -12.63 0.61 -13.64
N ASP A 52 -12.78 -0.61 -14.15
CA ASP A 52 -12.30 -1.81 -13.47
C ASP A 52 -10.77 -1.95 -13.53
N GLU A 53 -10.13 -1.46 -14.59
CA GLU A 53 -8.67 -1.42 -14.68
C GLU A 53 -8.11 -0.37 -13.72
N ASP A 54 -8.76 0.79 -13.58
CA ASP A 54 -8.36 1.82 -12.63
C ASP A 54 -8.46 1.34 -11.18
N ARG A 55 -9.49 0.55 -10.86
CA ARG A 55 -9.63 -0.09 -9.55
C ARG A 55 -8.47 -1.05 -9.28
N LEU A 56 -8.09 -1.86 -10.26
CA LEU A 56 -6.93 -2.76 -10.14
C LEU A 56 -5.61 -1.99 -9.99
N LEU A 57 -5.46 -0.88 -10.71
CA LEU A 57 -4.32 0.02 -10.58
C LEU A 57 -4.26 0.65 -9.18
N LEU A 58 -5.39 1.09 -8.63
CA LEU A 58 -5.45 1.63 -7.27
C LEU A 58 -5.07 0.57 -6.23
N LEU A 59 -5.56 -0.67 -6.36
CA LEU A 59 -5.17 -1.75 -5.44
C LEU A 59 -3.67 -2.06 -5.50
N SER A 60 -3.10 -2.03 -6.70
CA SER A 60 -1.66 -2.21 -6.93
C SER A 60 -0.87 -1.04 -6.33
N LEU A 61 -1.36 0.19 -6.50
CA LEU A 61 -0.78 1.39 -5.90
C LEU A 61 -0.77 1.31 -4.37
N ILE A 62 -1.89 0.91 -3.76
CA ILE A 62 -1.99 0.70 -2.31
C ILE A 62 -0.95 -0.32 -1.85
N ALA A 63 -0.84 -1.46 -2.53
CA ALA A 63 0.11 -2.51 -2.17
C ALA A 63 1.57 -2.03 -2.25
N GLU A 64 1.95 -1.32 -3.31
CA GLU A 64 3.30 -0.77 -3.49
C GLU A 64 3.61 0.34 -2.47
N CYS A 65 2.66 1.23 -2.19
CA CYS A 65 2.82 2.24 -1.14
C CYS A 65 3.03 1.59 0.24
N VAL A 66 2.28 0.54 0.58
CA VAL A 66 2.47 -0.21 1.82
C VAL A 66 3.85 -0.85 1.85
N GLU A 67 4.25 -1.52 0.77
CA GLU A 67 5.56 -2.16 0.66
C GLU A 67 6.69 -1.13 0.87
N ARG A 68 6.57 0.04 0.25
CA ARG A 68 7.55 1.11 0.36
C ARG A 68 7.62 1.72 1.75
N GLN A 69 6.48 1.89 2.42
CA GLN A 69 6.40 2.35 3.81
C GLN A 69 7.07 1.36 4.77
N CYS A 70 6.77 0.06 4.62
CA CYS A 70 7.31 -0.99 5.48
C CYS A 70 8.81 -1.21 5.24
N LYS A 71 9.29 -1.20 3.99
CA LYS A 71 10.73 -1.27 3.65
C LYS A 71 11.52 -0.10 4.21
N GLY A 72 10.94 1.10 4.22
CA GLY A 72 11.58 2.28 4.82
C GLY A 72 11.83 2.10 6.33
N ALA A 73 10.86 1.53 7.04
CA ALA A 73 11.00 1.22 8.47
C ALA A 73 12.05 0.11 8.72
N ASP A 74 12.08 -0.93 7.90
CA ASP A 74 13.05 -2.03 8.04
C ASP A 74 14.48 -1.56 7.74
N ALA A 75 14.68 -0.69 6.74
CA ALA A 75 15.98 -0.08 6.44
C ALA A 75 16.51 0.79 7.60
N ALA A 76 15.63 1.41 8.39
CA ALA A 76 16.02 2.13 9.60
C ALA A 76 16.54 1.20 10.71
N LEU A 77 16.10 -0.06 10.75
CA LEU A 77 16.51 -1.06 11.75
C LEU A 77 17.86 -1.73 11.46
N VAL A 78 18.29 -1.77 10.19
CA VAL A 78 19.47 -2.53 9.72
C VAL A 78 20.75 -1.67 9.65
N ARG A 79 20.71 -0.37 9.95
CA ARG A 79 21.90 0.49 9.88
C ARG A 79 23.01 -0.01 10.84
N PRO A 80 24.28 -0.09 10.37
CA PRO A 80 25.37 -0.72 11.13
C PRO A 80 25.58 -0.06 12.50
N LYS A 81 25.83 -0.91 13.51
CA LYS A 81 26.14 -0.54 14.90
C LYS A 81 27.31 0.44 14.96
N GLY A 82 27.01 1.73 14.97
CA GLY A 82 27.99 2.83 14.91
C GLY A 82 27.36 4.14 14.42
N PHE A 83 26.34 4.04 13.57
CA PHE A 83 25.42 5.13 13.23
C PHE A 83 24.05 4.82 13.85
N GLN A 84 23.95 4.81 15.18
CA GLN A 84 22.65 4.72 15.86
C GLN A 84 21.92 6.05 15.76
N GLY A 85 21.35 6.35 14.58
CA GLY A 85 20.06 7.01 14.60
C GLY A 85 19.07 5.99 15.15
N ARG A 86 18.37 6.29 16.24
CA ARG A 86 17.13 5.56 16.55
C ARG A 86 16.30 5.50 15.25
N PRO A 87 15.51 4.44 14.96
CA PRO A 87 14.44 4.61 13.98
C PRO A 87 13.74 5.91 14.36
N ASN A 88 13.71 6.89 13.45
CA ASN A 88 13.09 8.18 13.78
C ASN A 88 11.69 7.82 14.28
N ALA A 89 11.31 8.30 15.46
CA ALA A 89 10.02 7.93 16.07
C ALA A 89 8.85 8.20 15.10
N GLU A 90 9.05 9.16 14.20
CA GLU A 90 8.20 9.46 13.04
C GLU A 90 8.05 8.30 12.06
N ASP A 91 9.13 7.63 11.64
CA ASP A 91 9.06 6.48 10.69
C ASP A 91 8.33 5.29 11.31
N ALA A 92 8.58 5.01 12.58
CA ALA A 92 7.90 3.95 13.32
C ALA A 92 6.41 4.27 13.51
N SER A 93 6.08 5.53 13.82
CA SER A 93 4.72 6.03 13.93
C SER A 93 3.98 5.98 12.58
N ALA A 94 4.63 6.38 11.49
CA ALA A 94 4.08 6.36 10.14
C ALA A 94 3.79 4.92 9.67
N ASN A 95 4.70 3.98 9.95
CA ASN A 95 4.49 2.57 9.63
C ASN A 95 3.37 1.95 10.47
N LYS A 96 3.26 2.32 11.75
CA LYS A 96 2.13 1.92 12.60
C LYS A 96 0.80 2.44 12.06
N ARG A 97 0.73 3.72 11.67
CA ARG A 97 -0.47 4.33 11.07
C ARG A 97 -0.89 3.62 9.78
N CYS A 98 0.06 3.39 8.87
CA CYS A 98 -0.16 2.60 7.65
C CYS A 98 -0.74 1.22 8.00
N THR A 99 -0.10 0.52 8.94
CA THR A 99 -0.52 -0.82 9.37
C THR A 99 -1.94 -0.82 9.95
N GLU A 100 -2.27 0.09 10.87
CA GLU A 100 -3.59 0.15 11.49
C GLU A 100 -4.71 0.47 10.49
N GLN A 101 -4.49 1.45 9.60
CA GLN A 101 -5.49 1.89 8.63
C GLN A 101 -5.73 0.84 7.55
N VAL A 102 -4.65 0.29 6.97
CA VAL A 102 -4.77 -0.70 5.90
C VAL A 102 -5.24 -2.04 6.45
N ALA A 103 -4.73 -2.50 7.60
CA ALA A 103 -5.16 -3.77 8.19
C ALA A 103 -6.65 -3.79 8.56
N ARG A 104 -7.19 -2.66 9.05
CA ARG A 104 -8.63 -2.54 9.35
C ARG A 104 -9.49 -2.69 8.09
N ALA A 105 -9.00 -2.23 6.95
CA ALA A 105 -9.74 -2.22 5.70
C ALA A 105 -9.62 -3.51 4.88
N LEU A 106 -8.54 -4.27 5.07
CA LEU A 106 -8.25 -5.48 4.30
C LEU A 106 -9.42 -6.47 4.24
N PRO A 107 -10.12 -6.82 5.34
CA PRO A 107 -11.24 -7.76 5.27
C PRO A 107 -12.36 -7.30 4.33
N ALA A 108 -12.71 -6.01 4.38
CA ALA A 108 -13.74 -5.43 3.51
C ALA A 108 -13.29 -5.41 2.05
N LEU A 109 -12.01 -5.10 1.79
CA LEU A 109 -11.44 -5.15 0.45
C LEU A 109 -11.44 -6.59 -0.10
N PHE A 110 -11.03 -7.58 0.68
CA PHE A 110 -11.09 -8.98 0.28
C PHE A 110 -12.52 -9.44 -0.03
N ALA A 111 -13.51 -9.02 0.77
CA ALA A 111 -14.90 -9.34 0.52
C ALA A 111 -15.41 -8.71 -0.78
N LYS A 112 -15.09 -7.42 -1.01
CA LYS A 112 -15.51 -6.68 -2.21
C LYS A 112 -14.91 -7.24 -3.49
N TYR A 113 -13.64 -7.62 -3.45
CA TYR A 113 -12.89 -8.11 -4.60
C TYR A 113 -12.78 -9.65 -4.65
N ALA A 114 -13.62 -10.38 -3.92
CA ALA A 114 -13.54 -11.84 -3.77
C ALA A 114 -13.60 -12.62 -5.09
N SER A 115 -14.25 -12.07 -6.11
CA SER A 115 -14.40 -12.70 -7.43
C SER A 115 -13.37 -12.23 -8.46
N GLU A 116 -12.45 -11.32 -8.11
CA GLU A 116 -11.49 -10.73 -9.05
C GLU A 116 -10.05 -11.21 -8.74
N PRO A 117 -9.51 -12.20 -9.47
CA PRO A 117 -8.22 -12.79 -9.17
C PRO A 117 -7.05 -11.80 -9.20
N LYS A 118 -7.09 -10.79 -10.09
CA LYS A 118 -6.02 -9.78 -10.17
C LYS A 118 -6.01 -8.90 -8.92
N ALA A 119 -7.19 -8.50 -8.45
CA ALA A 119 -7.34 -7.74 -7.21
C ALA A 119 -6.85 -8.54 -5.99
N LEU A 120 -7.22 -9.83 -5.92
CA LEU A 120 -6.77 -10.72 -4.86
C LEU A 120 -5.24 -10.91 -4.87
N ALA A 121 -4.62 -10.96 -6.04
CA ALA A 121 -3.17 -11.04 -6.15
C ALA A 121 -2.50 -9.80 -5.51
N SER A 122 -2.92 -8.59 -5.85
CA SER A 122 -2.40 -7.35 -5.27
C SER A 122 -2.67 -7.27 -3.76
N LEU A 123 -3.90 -7.54 -3.32
CA LEU A 123 -4.29 -7.49 -1.90
C LEU A 123 -3.54 -8.52 -1.03
N SER A 124 -3.27 -9.72 -1.54
CA SER A 124 -2.62 -10.80 -0.79
C SER A 124 -1.17 -10.48 -0.39
N ARG A 125 -0.53 -9.51 -1.05
CA ARG A 125 0.82 -9.04 -0.70
C ARG A 125 0.82 -8.27 0.61
N ILE A 126 -0.21 -7.46 0.84
CA ILE A 126 -0.31 -6.51 1.95
C ILE A 126 -0.15 -7.20 3.33
N PRO A 127 -0.90 -8.28 3.68
CA PRO A 127 -0.74 -8.93 4.98
C PRO A 127 0.69 -9.37 5.32
N ARG A 128 1.49 -9.73 4.30
CA ARG A 128 2.88 -10.18 4.50
C ARG A 128 3.84 -9.04 4.79
N LEU A 129 3.47 -7.82 4.38
CA LEU A 129 4.25 -6.59 4.53
C LEU A 129 3.97 -5.90 5.87
N LEU A 130 2.75 -6.03 6.37
CA LEU A 130 2.32 -5.38 7.60
C LEU A 130 3.03 -5.97 8.83
N HIS A 131 3.51 -5.08 9.70
CA HIS A 131 4.02 -5.44 11.02
C HIS A 131 2.86 -5.83 11.93
N LEU A 132 2.40 -7.08 11.85
CA LEU A 132 1.26 -7.62 12.60
C LEU A 132 1.39 -7.71 14.14
N PRO A 133 2.54 -7.52 14.82
CA PRO A 133 2.56 -7.47 16.29
C PRO A 133 1.65 -6.40 16.89
N THR A 134 1.35 -5.32 16.16
CA THR A 134 0.37 -4.28 16.57
C THR A 134 -1.07 -4.79 16.55
N PHE A 135 -1.41 -5.76 15.69
CA PHE A 135 -2.78 -6.30 15.61
C PHE A 135 -3.14 -7.15 16.84
N ARG A 136 -2.14 -7.72 17.53
CA ARG A 136 -2.33 -8.43 18.81
C ARG A 136 -2.49 -7.49 20.01
N ALA A 137 -2.12 -6.21 19.88
CA ALA A 137 -2.16 -5.23 20.96
C ALA A 137 -3.49 -4.45 21.04
N GLY A 138 -4.37 -4.62 20.04
CA GLY A 138 -5.74 -4.10 20.06
C GLY A 138 -6.63 -4.93 20.98
N LYS A 139 -6.55 -4.67 22.29
CA LYS A 139 -7.72 -4.82 23.17
C LYS A 139 -8.59 -3.57 23.05
#